data_AF-A0A930WZQ5-F1
#
_entry.id   AF-A0A930WZQ5-F1
#
_cell.length_a   1.000
_cell.length_b   1.000
_cell.length_c   1.000
_cell.angle_alpha   90.00
_cell.angle_beta   90.00
_cell.angle_gamma   90.00
#
_symmetry.space_group_name_H-M   'P 1'
#
loop_
_entity.id
_entity.type
_entity.pdbx_description
1 polymer ?
#
loop_
_entity_poly.entity_id
_entity_poly.type
_entity_poly.pdbx_seq_one_letter_code
_entity_poly.pdbx_strand_id
1 'polypeptide(L)' 'ALEALRSANNYDASYIMITNILDESTTLLFSGDVEAVVTKAFEKEVKDNGVFLPNTMSRKKQIVPPILGAMK' A
#
# COMPACT_ATOMS: atom_id res chain seq x y z
N ALA A 1 -12.17 8.86 1.42
CA ALA A 1 -12.74 7.60 0.89
C ALA A 1 -12.15 6.37 1.57
N LEU A 2 -10.82 6.20 1.56
CA LEU A 2 -10.16 5.08 2.25
C LEU A 2 -10.43 5.05 3.77
N GLU A 3 -10.39 6.21 4.45
CA GLU A 3 -10.76 6.30 5.87
C GLU A 3 -12.22 5.90 6.15
N ALA A 4 -13.13 6.26 5.25
CA ALA A 4 -14.54 5.90 5.39
C ALA A 4 -14.72 4.38 5.25
N LEU A 5 -13.97 3.74 4.34
CA LEU A 5 -13.99 2.30 4.14
C LEU A 5 -13.36 1.55 5.33
N ARG A 6 -12.27 2.11 5.89
CA ARG A 6 -11.64 1.64 7.12
C ARG A 6 -12.62 1.68 8.29
N SER A 7 -13.27 2.82 8.50
CA SER A 7 -14.20 3.05 9.61
C SER A 7 -15.49 2.25 9.47
N ALA A 8 -16.02 2.11 8.25
CA ALA A 8 -17.24 1.35 7.98
C ALA A 8 -17.07 -0.16 8.20
N ASN A 9 -15.89 -0.70 7.90
CA ASN A 9 -15.61 -2.14 8.01
C ASN A 9 -14.76 -2.51 9.23
N ASN A 10 -14.42 -1.53 10.07
CA ASN A 10 -13.61 -1.70 11.28
C ASN A 10 -12.24 -2.35 10.97
N TYR A 11 -11.60 -1.95 9.87
CA TYR A 11 -10.27 -2.43 9.47
C TYR A 11 -9.16 -1.63 10.16
N ASP A 12 -8.05 -2.29 10.48
CA ASP A 12 -6.86 -1.60 10.99
C ASP A 12 -6.27 -0.65 9.94
N ALA A 13 -6.31 -1.06 8.67
CA ALA A 13 -5.87 -0.26 7.53
C ALA A 13 -6.65 -0.58 6.26
N SER A 14 -6.68 0.39 5.35
CA SER A 14 -7.22 0.22 4.00
C SER A 14 -6.19 0.62 2.96
N TYR A 15 -6.07 -0.17 1.90
CA TYR A 15 -5.09 0.02 0.83
C TYR A 15 -5.81 0.07 -0.52
N ILE A 16 -5.35 0.94 -1.42
CA ILE A 16 -5.77 0.98 -2.82
C ILE A 16 -4.54 0.95 -3.72
N MET A 17 -4.63 0.13 -4.75
CA MET A 17 -3.56 -0.10 -5.70
C MET A 17 -3.97 0.49 -7.04
N ILE A 18 -3.24 1.50 -7.50
CA ILE A 18 -3.44 2.16 -8.78
C ILE A 18 -2.33 1.67 -9.69
N THR A 19 -2.63 0.67 -10.52
CA THR A 19 -1.68 0.08 -11.46
C THR A 19 -1.82 0.73 -12.82
N ASN A 20 -0.73 1.32 -13.32
CA ASN A 20 -0.58 1.76 -14.69
C ASN A 20 0.02 0.62 -15.51
N ILE A 21 -0.78 0.05 -16.39
CA ILE A 21 -0.41 -1.09 -17.25
C ILE A 21 0.53 -0.70 -18.39
N LEU A 22 0.59 0.58 -18.78
CA LEU A 22 1.45 1.06 -19.86
C LEU A 22 2.89 1.22 -19.36
N ASP A 23 3.04 1.77 -18.16
CA ASP A 23 4.34 2.01 -17.50
C ASP A 23 4.73 0.89 -16.52
N GLU A 24 3.96 -0.20 -16.48
CA GLU A 24 4.10 -1.33 -15.55
C GLU A 24 4.36 -0.90 -14.10
N SER A 25 3.71 0.18 -13.66
CA SER A 25 3.95 0.80 -12.36
C SER A 25 2.71 0.75 -11.49
N THR A 26 2.90 0.76 -10.18
CA THR A 26 1.81 0.75 -9.22
C THR A 26 2.03 1.84 -8.18
N THR A 27 1.03 2.70 -8.01
CA THR A 27 0.94 3.59 -6.85
C THR A 27 0.05 2.93 -5.81
N LEU A 28 0.59 2.65 -4.64
CA LEU A 28 -0.16 2.10 -3.51
C LEU A 28 -0.49 3.25 -2.57
N LEU A 29 -1.77 3.59 -2.43
CA LEU A 29 -2.23 4.52 -1.39
C LEU A 29 -2.79 3.72 -0.23
N PHE A 30 -2.63 4.25 0.98
CA PHE A 30 -3.12 3.62 2.19
C PHE A 30 -3.77 4.63 3.13
N SER A 31 -4.47 4.12 4.13
CA SER A 31 -5.14 4.92 5.14
C SER A 31 -5.22 4.13 6.45
N GLY A 32 -5.01 4.85 7.55
CA GLY A 32 -4.82 4.27 8.88
C GLY A 32 -3.37 4.43 9.34
N ASP A 33 -3.10 3.98 10.56
CA ASP A 33 -1.80 4.12 11.23
C ASP A 33 -0.81 3.02 10.78
N VAL A 34 -0.60 2.94 9.46
CA VAL A 34 0.25 1.92 8.81
C VAL A 34 1.35 2.53 7.96
N GLU A 35 1.59 3.83 8.08
CA GLU A 35 2.69 4.51 7.39
C GLU A 35 4.05 3.90 7.73
N ALA A 36 4.29 3.60 9.01
CA ALA A 36 5.50 2.92 9.46
C ALA A 36 5.64 1.52 8.85
N VAL A 37 4.53 0.78 8.74
CA VAL A 37 4.50 -0.56 8.13
C VAL A 37 4.80 -0.49 6.64
N VAL A 38 4.17 0.43 5.91
CA VAL A 38 4.38 0.59 4.46
C VAL A 38 5.80 1.06 4.16
N THR A 39 6.33 1.99 4.96
CA THR A 39 7.71 2.47 4.84
C THR A 39 8.70 1.32 5.08
N LYS A 40 8.50 0.51 6.12
CA LYS A 40 9.34 -0.67 6.41
C LYS A 40 9.19 -1.77 5.34
N ALA A 41 7.99 -1.96 4.80
CA ALA A 41 7.70 -2.99 3.80
C ALA A 41 8.37 -2.71 2.45
N PHE A 42 8.34 -1.46 1.99
CA PHE A 42 8.81 -1.09 0.65
C PHE A 42 10.13 -0.32 0.67
N GLU A 43 10.65 0.05 1.83
CA GLU A 43 11.89 0.82 2.02
C GLU A 43 11.93 2.10 1.16
N LYS A 44 10.76 2.72 1.00
CA LYS A 44 10.56 3.91 0.17
C LYS A 44 9.90 5.00 0.97
N GLU A 45 10.20 6.24 0.60
CA GLU A 45 9.48 7.40 1.12
C GLU A 45 8.00 7.28 0.77
N VAL A 46 7.18 7.34 1.81
CA VAL A 46 5.76 7.59 1.69
C VAL A 46 5.58 9.07 1.42
N LYS A 47 4.79 9.40 0.41
CA LYS A 47 4.38 10.76 0.11
C LYS A 47 2.86 10.80 0.02
N ASP A 48 2.23 11.69 0.78
CA ASP A 48 0.77 11.88 0.80
C ASP A 48 -0.02 10.58 1.07
N ASN A 49 0.44 9.76 2.04
CA ASN A 49 -0.12 8.42 2.34
C ASN A 49 -0.08 7.46 1.14
N GLY A 50 0.92 7.62 0.28
CA GLY A 50 1.13 6.82 -0.92
C GLY A 50 2.59 6.43 -1.13
N VAL A 51 2.81 5.27 -1.76
CA VAL A 51 4.13 4.82 -2.21
C VAL A 51 4.09 4.46 -3.68
N PHE A 52 5.12 4.91 -4.41
CA PHE A 52 5.28 4.61 -5.84
C PHE A 52 6.20 3.40 -6.07
N LEU A 53 5.67 2.39 -6.73
CA LEU A 53 6.32 1.11 -6.97
C LEU A 53 6.46 0.88 -8.50
N PRO A 54 7.61 1.22 -9.09
CA PRO A 54 7.88 0.92 -10.50
C PRO A 54 8.03 -0.60 -10.68
N ASN A 55 7.68 -1.13 -11.86
CA ASN A 55 7.75 -2.56 -12.21
C ASN A 55 6.97 -3.48 -11.24
N THR A 56 5.90 -2.96 -10.66
CA THR A 56 5.06 -3.69 -9.70
C THR A 56 3.67 -3.86 -10.27
N MET A 57 3.29 -5.11 -10.50
CA MET A 57 2.01 -5.49 -11.12
C MET A 57 1.28 -6.56 -10.29
N SER A 58 2.03 -7.37 -9.54
CA SER A 58 1.49 -8.54 -8.85
C SER A 58 1.23 -8.28 -7.36
N ARG A 59 -0.04 -8.02 -7.02
CA ARG A 59 -0.48 -7.88 -5.62
C ARG A 59 -0.02 -9.05 -4.72
N LYS A 60 -0.24 -10.29 -5.17
CA LYS A 60 0.00 -11.50 -4.35
C LYS A 60 1.49 -11.77 -4.08
N LYS A 61 2.37 -11.39 -5.00
CA LYS A 61 3.81 -11.66 -4.88
C LYS A 61 4.62 -10.46 -4.41
N GLN A 62 4.23 -9.25 -4.80
CA GLN A 62 5.05 -8.05 -4.64
C GLN A 62 4.51 -7.08 -3.57
N ILE A 63 3.22 -7.15 -3.22
CA ILE A 63 2.60 -6.21 -2.25
C ILE A 63 2.29 -6.90 -0.93
N VAL A 64 1.63 -8.07 -0.97
CA VAL A 64 1.16 -8.77 0.23
C VAL A 64 2.33 -9.24 1.12
N PRO A 65 3.38 -9.91 0.61
CA PRO A 65 4.45 -10.42 1.46
C PRO A 65 5.23 -9.33 2.22
N PRO A 66 5.64 -8.20 1.59
CA PRO A 66 6.33 -7.13 2.30
C PRO A 66 5.49 -6.49 3.40
N ILE A 67 4.20 -6.24 3.16
CA ILE A 67 3.29 -5.67 4.17
C ILE A 67 3.13 -6.63 5.35
N LEU A 68 2.88 -7.92 5.09
CA LEU A 68 2.78 -8.92 6.15
C LEU A 68 4.09 -9.11 6.92
N GLY A 69 5.23 -8.99 6.23
CA GLY A 69 6.55 -9.05 6.85
C GLY A 69 6.83 -7.83 7.74
N ALA A 70 6.37 -6.65 7.35
CA ALA A 70 6.55 -5.42 8.12
C ALA A 70 5.61 -5.31 9.33
N MET A 71 4.45 -5.97 9.28
CA MET A 71 3.49 -6.10 10.39
C MET A 71 3.94 -7.06 11.50
N LYS A 72 4.96 -7.89 11.24
CA LYS A 72 5.66 -8.67 12.27
C LYS A 72 6.73 -7.85 12.96
#